data_AF-A0A945R2A0-F1
#
_entry.id   AF-A0A945R2A0-F1
#
_cell.length_a   1.000
_cell.length_b   1.000
_cell.length_c   1.000
_cell.angle_alpha   90.00
_cell.angle_beta   90.00
_cell.angle_gamma   90.00
#
_symmetry.space_group_name_H-M   'P 1'
#
loop_
_entity.id
_entity.type
_entity.pdbx_description
1 polymer ?
#
loop_
_entity_poly.entity_id
_entity_poly.type
_entity_poly.pdbx_seq_one_letter_code
_entity_poly.pdbx_strand_id
1 'polypeptide(L)' 'MSDLWRRTKIVATLGPGSDDPDTIEALIQAGVNVFRLNFSHGLAEHHVVTAGHVRAISQRLDQPVAVLCDLQGPKIRIGQ' A
#
# COMPACT_ATOMS: atom_id res chain seq x y z
N MET A 1 -21.19 -23.50 9.33
CA MET A 1 -19.75 -23.52 8.98
C MET A 1 -19.16 -22.25 9.54
N SER A 2 -18.21 -22.33 10.48
CA SER A 2 -17.47 -21.13 10.85
C SER A 2 -16.64 -20.73 9.63
N ASP A 3 -16.99 -19.65 8.96
CA ASP A 3 -16.13 -19.10 7.93
C ASP A 3 -14.75 -18.89 8.53
N LEU A 4 -13.76 -19.58 7.98
CA LEU A 4 -12.40 -19.53 8.48
C LEU A 4 -11.81 -18.18 8.04
N TRP A 5 -12.04 -17.14 8.83
CA TRP A 5 -11.50 -15.83 8.52
C TRP A 5 -9.98 -15.84 8.62
N ARG A 6 -9.33 -15.29 7.60
CA ARG A 6 -7.88 -15.15 7.59
C ARG A 6 -7.44 -14.24 8.74
N ARG A 7 -6.62 -14.80 9.64
CA ARG A 7 -6.07 -14.08 10.80
C ARG A 7 -4.83 -13.25 10.45
N THR A 8 -3.88 -13.85 9.73
CA THR A 8 -2.63 -13.20 9.30
C THR A 8 -2.92 -12.13 8.26
N LYS A 9 -2.39 -10.92 8.44
CA LYS A 9 -2.61 -9.78 7.54
C LYS A 9 -1.53 -9.68 6.46
N ILE A 10 -1.89 -9.07 5.32
CA ILE A 10 -0.98 -8.87 4.18
C ILE A 10 -0.64 -7.39 4.10
N VAL A 11 0.67 -7.12 4.04
CA VAL A 11 1.24 -5.80 3.76
C VAL A 11 1.85 -5.85 2.37
N ALA A 12 1.44 -4.94 1.47
CA ALA A 12 1.98 -4.85 0.11
C ALA A 12 2.66 -3.49 -0.11
N THR A 13 3.85 -3.48 -0.73
CA THR A 13 4.53 -2.22 -1.07
C THR A 13 4.00 -1.71 -2.41
N LEU A 14 3.60 -0.43 -2.45
CA LEU A 14 3.20 0.23 -3.70
C LEU A 14 4.41 0.85 -4.40
N GLY A 15 4.38 0.86 -5.73
CA GLY A 15 5.39 1.45 -6.59
C GLY A 15 4.89 1.60 -8.02
N PRO A 16 5.76 1.95 -8.99
CA PRO A 16 5.34 2.32 -10.35
C PRO A 16 4.56 1.26 -11.15
N GLY A 17 4.64 -0.01 -10.73
CA GLY A 17 3.88 -1.10 -11.35
C GLY A 17 2.58 -1.46 -10.62
N SER A 18 2.20 -0.72 -9.59
CA SER A 18 1.06 -1.04 -8.73
C SER A 18 0.36 0.15 -8.09
N ASP A 19 0.69 1.39 -8.47
CA ASP A 19 0.19 2.62 -7.86
C ASP A 19 -1.01 3.26 -8.59
N ASP A 20 -1.44 2.65 -9.70
CA ASP A 20 -2.64 3.04 -10.41
C ASP A 20 -3.91 2.55 -9.66
N PRO A 21 -5.05 3.25 -9.82
CA PRO A 21 -6.27 2.91 -9.09
C PRO A 21 -6.80 1.49 -9.33
N ASP A 22 -6.70 0.97 -10.56
CA ASP A 22 -7.27 -0.33 -10.93
C ASP A 22 -6.48 -1.46 -10.27
N THR A 23 -5.14 -1.35 -10.29
CA THR A 23 -4.27 -2.31 -9.60
C THR A 23 -4.46 -2.26 -8.08
N ILE A 24 -4.60 -1.07 -7.49
CA ILE A 24 -4.84 -0.93 -6.05
C ILE A 24 -6.16 -1.60 -5.66
N GLU A 25 -7.23 -1.40 -6.44
CA GLU A 25 -8.51 -2.08 -6.23
C GLU A 25 -8.38 -3.59 -6.31
N ALA A 26 -7.74 -4.11 -7.36
CA ALA A 26 -7.52 -5.54 -7.53
C ALA A 26 -6.76 -6.15 -6.35
N LEU A 27 -5.75 -5.44 -5.83
CA LEU A 27 -4.97 -5.86 -4.66
C LEU A 27 -5.80 -5.86 -3.37
N ILE A 28 -6.67 -4.88 -3.17
CA ILE A 28 -7.59 -4.85 -2.02
C ILE A 28 -8.54 -6.04 -2.07
N GLN A 29 -9.17 -6.29 -3.23
CA GLN A 29 -10.07 -7.43 -3.44
C GLN A 29 -9.36 -8.78 -3.28
N ALA A 30 -8.09 -8.86 -3.68
CA ALA A 30 -7.24 -10.04 -3.46
C ALA A 30 -6.86 -10.25 -1.98
N GLY A 31 -7.08 -9.26 -1.11
CA GLY A 31 -6.95 -9.39 0.35
C GLY A 31 -5.81 -8.60 1.00
N VAL A 32 -5.22 -7.61 0.33
CA VAL A 32 -4.28 -6.68 1.00
C VAL A 32 -4.98 -5.93 2.14
N ASN A 33 -4.32 -5.81 3.29
CA ASN A 33 -4.84 -5.10 4.46
C ASN A 33 -4.12 -3.77 4.71
N VAL A 34 -2.86 -3.69 4.30
CA VAL A 34 -2.01 -2.53 4.51
C VAL A 34 -1.20 -2.28 3.24
N PHE A 35 -1.21 -1.06 2.75
CA PHE A 35 -0.26 -0.62 1.75
C PHE A 35 0.91 0.12 2.39
N ARG A 36 2.12 -0.29 2.03
CA ARG A 36 3.38 0.33 2.44
C ARG A 36 3.83 1.30 1.36
N LEU A 37 4.03 2.56 1.75
CA LEU A 37 4.69 3.58 0.94
C LEU A 37 6.16 3.67 1.37
N ASN A 38 7.06 3.22 0.50
CA ASN A 38 8.48 3.19 0.79
C ASN A 38 9.14 4.52 0.41
N PHE A 39 9.46 5.37 1.39
CA PHE A 39 10.05 6.69 1.17
C PHE A 39 11.54 6.64 0.82
N SER A 40 12.12 5.44 0.69
CA SER A 40 13.45 5.30 0.08
C SER A 40 13.48 5.70 -1.41
N HIS A 41 12.30 5.72 -2.05
CA HIS A 41 12.08 6.02 -3.47
C HIS A 41 10.89 6.96 -3.65
N GLY A 42 10.77 7.54 -4.85
CA GLY A 42 9.64 8.41 -5.21
C GLY A 42 9.71 9.81 -4.60
N LEU A 43 8.81 10.67 -5.06
CA LEU A 43 8.62 12.03 -4.54
C LEU A 43 7.47 12.03 -3.52
N ALA A 44 7.48 12.99 -2.58
CA ALA A 44 6.41 13.13 -1.60
C ALA A 44 5.03 13.30 -2.28
N GLU A 45 4.97 14.07 -3.37
CA GLU A 45 3.76 14.28 -4.16
C GLU A 45 3.18 12.98 -4.70
N HIS A 46 4.04 12.09 -5.18
CA HIS A 46 3.64 10.77 -5.68
C HIS A 46 3.03 9.92 -4.57
N HIS A 47 3.67 9.87 -3.40
CA HIS A 47 3.13 9.16 -2.23
C HIS A 47 1.78 9.73 -1.77
N VAL A 48 1.58 11.05 -1.85
CA VAL A 48 0.29 11.69 -1.54
C VAL A 48 -0.80 11.26 -2.51
N VAL A 49 -0.51 11.25 -3.82
CA VAL A 49 -1.45 10.79 -4.85
C VAL A 49 -1.82 9.32 -4.62
N THR A 50 -0.82 8.45 -4.43
CA THR A 50 -1.05 7.03 -4.17
C THR A 50 -1.87 6.79 -2.90
N ALA A 51 -1.58 7.52 -1.81
CA ALA A 51 -2.38 7.44 -0.59
C ALA A 51 -3.83 7.90 -0.83
N GLY A 52 -4.03 8.91 -1.67
CA GLY A 52 -5.35 9.36 -2.12
C GLY A 52 -6.13 8.27 -2.84
N HIS A 53 -5.49 7.56 -3.78
CA HIS A 53 -6.10 6.40 -4.47
C HIS A 53 -6.53 5.32 -3.48
N VAL A 54 -5.63 4.91 -2.57
CA VAL A 54 -5.94 3.91 -1.54
C VAL A 54 -7.15 4.32 -0.70
N ARG A 55 -7.25 5.59 -0.29
CA ARG A 55 -8.38 6.09 0.51
C ARG A 55 -9.69 6.10 -0.27
N ALA A 56 -9.69 6.59 -1.50
CA ALA A 56 -10.88 6.63 -2.35
C ALA A 56 -11.42 5.20 -2.60
N ILE A 57 -10.53 4.25 -2.90
CA ILE A 57 -10.91 2.86 -3.19
C ILE A 57 -11.37 2.14 -1.91
N SER A 58 -10.67 2.31 -0.80
CA SER A 58 -11.06 1.75 0.50
C SER A 58 -12.47 2.20 0.91
N GLN A 59 -12.80 3.48 0.71
CA GLN A 59 -14.15 4.02 0.94
C GLN A 59 -15.19 3.43 -0.02
N ARG A 60 -14.86 3.36 -1.32
CA ARG A 60 -15.77 2.81 -2.33
C ARG A 60 -16.10 1.33 -2.11
N LEU A 61 -15.13 0.55 -1.64
CA LEU A 61 -15.29 -0.89 -1.39
C LEU A 61 -15.82 -1.21 0.02
N ASP A 62 -15.97 -0.20 0.89
CA ASP A 62 -16.28 -0.37 2.32
C ASP A 62 -15.34 -1.37 3.02
N GLN A 63 -14.05 -1.32 2.67
CA GLN A 63 -13.02 -2.21 3.21
C GLN A 63 -11.94 -1.40 3.92
N PRO A 64 -11.72 -1.63 5.23
CA PRO A 64 -10.65 -0.97 5.97
C PRO A 64 -9.27 -1.36 5.45
N VAL A 65 -8.53 -0.39 4.91
CA VAL A 65 -7.16 -0.56 4.44
C VAL A 65 -6.25 0.48 5.10
N ALA A 66 -5.18 0.02 5.73
CA ALA A 66 -4.21 0.92 6.36
C ALA A 66 -3.16 1.39 5.35
N VAL A 67 -2.59 2.57 5.60
CA VAL A 67 -1.43 3.11 4.87
C VAL A 67 -0.28 3.21 5.85
N LEU A 68 0.84 2.57 5.53
CA LEU A 68 2.08 2.55 6.32
C LEU A 68 3.13 3.40 5.60
N CYS A 69 3.52 4.50 6.23
CA CYS A 69 4.62 5.35 5.76
C CYS A 69 5.95 4.81 6.30
N ASP A 70 6.79 4.28 5.41
CA ASP A 70 8.06 3.66 5.77
C ASP A 70 9.22 4.62 5.46
N LEU A 71 9.89 5.08 6.53
CA LEU A 71 10.99 6.04 6.44
C LEU A 71 12.26 5.37 5.90
N GLN A 72 13.03 6.09 5.09
CA GLN A 72 14.29 5.57 4.52
C GLN A 72 15.31 5.15 5.59
N GLY A 73 15.39 5.89 6.70
CA GLY A 73 16.48 5.75 7.68
C GLY A 73 17.85 6.20 7.14
N PRO A 74 18.94 5.96 7.88
CA PRO A 74 20.29 6.30 7.44
C PRO A 74 20.72 5.40 6.25
N LYS A 75 21.07 6.03 5.12
CA LYS A 75 21.50 5.30 3.91
C LYS A 75 23.00 4.95 4.00
N ILE A 76 23.32 3.82 4.63
CA ILE A 76 24.68 3.27 4.69
C ILE A 76 24.90 2.36 3.47
N ARG A 77 25.66 2.84 2.47
CA ARG A 77 25.99 2.12 1.22
C ARG A 77 27.47 2.30 0.86
N ILE A 78 28.09 1.28 0.26
CA ILE A 78 29.53 1.25 -0.07
C ILE A 78 29.85 1.66 -1.54
N GLY A 79 28.94 2.35 -2.23
CA GLY A 79 29.07 2.70 -3.65
C GLY A 79 27.85 3.46 -4.19
N GLN A 80 27.70 3.48 -5.52
CA GLN A 80 26.40 3.76 -6.17
C GLN A 80 25.44 2.58 -5.93
#